data_AF-A0A401QD12-F1
#
_entry.id   AF-A0A401QD12-F1
#
_cell.length_a   1.000
_cell.length_b   1.000
_cell.length_c   1.000
_cell.angle_alpha   90.00
_cell.angle_beta   90.00
_cell.angle_gamma   90.00
#
_symmetry.space_group_name_H-M   'P 1'
#
loop_
_entity.id
_entity.type
_entity.pdbx_description
1 polymer ?
#
loop_
_entity_poly.entity_id
_entity_poly.type
_entity_poly.pdbx_seq_one_letter_code
_entity_poly.pdbx_strand_id
1 'polypeptide(L)'
;MIRNIQLQHSGRYGCRVRTAVDSSSGTAVVLVRGPPGAPGVVIVEEMSSHTATLSWSPSQDHQSPVTRYNLQARSPYTLGWQSVTTG
;
A
#
# COMPACT_ATOMS: atom_id res chain seq x y z
N MET A 1 -15.75 13.43 -12.66
CA MET A 1 -15.39 12.04 -12.29
C MET A 1 -13.91 12.00 -11.99
N ILE A 2 -13.50 11.52 -10.81
CA ILE A 2 -12.07 11.33 -10.49
C ILE A 2 -11.68 9.94 -10.98
N ARG A 3 -10.70 9.86 -11.89
CA ARG A 3 -10.19 8.60 -12.43
C ARG A 3 -8.80 8.35 -11.86
N ASN A 4 -8.42 7.08 -11.73
CA ASN A 4 -7.13 6.66 -11.16
C ASN A 4 -6.85 7.30 -9.78
N ILE A 5 -7.78 7.15 -8.84
CA ILE A 5 -7.71 7.81 -7.53
C ILE A 5 -6.46 7.36 -6.75
N GLN A 6 -5.76 8.31 -6.15
CA GLN A 6 -4.52 8.10 -5.38
C GLN A 6 -4.74 8.55 -3.93
N LEU A 7 -3.85 8.13 -3.03
CA LEU A 7 -3.94 8.46 -1.59
C LEU A 7 -4.03 9.97 -1.33
N GLN A 8 -3.30 10.77 -2.12
CA GLN A 8 -3.30 12.24 -2.07
C GLN A 8 -4.65 12.88 -2.42
N HIS A 9 -5.58 12.14 -3.03
CA HIS A 9 -6.93 12.63 -3.29
C HIS A 9 -7.85 12.48 -2.07
N SER A 10 -7.37 11.95 -0.94
CA SER A 10 -8.14 11.96 0.31
C SER A 10 -8.35 13.40 0.78
N GLY A 11 -9.58 13.73 1.19
CA GLY A 11 -9.90 15.08 1.64
C GLY A 11 -11.39 15.38 1.71
N ARG A 12 -11.71 16.63 2.04
CA ARG A 12 -13.09 17.11 2.10
C ARG A 12 -13.49 17.70 0.75
N TYR A 13 -14.49 17.12 0.12
CA TYR A 13 -15.06 17.57 -1.14
C TYR A 13 -16.37 18.30 -0.88
N GLY A 14 -16.57 19.42 -1.58
CA GLY A 14 -17.80 20.21 -1.53
C GLY A 14 -18.47 20.24 -2.89
N CYS A 15 -19.79 20.06 -2.89
CA CYS A 15 -20.63 20.37 -4.04
C CYS A 15 -21.40 21.65 -3.72
N ARG A 16 -21.38 22.63 -4.63
CA ARG A 16 -22.15 23.87 -4.50
C ARG A 16 -23.06 24.02 -5.70
N VAL A 17 -24.35 24.19 -5.44
CA VAL A 17 -25.37 24.52 -6.42
C VAL A 17 -25.69 26.00 -6.30
N ARG A 18 -25.72 26.70 -7.43
CA ARG A 18 -26.07 28.13 -7.50
C ARG A 18 -27.20 28.32 -8.49
N THR A 19 -28.20 29.09 -8.11
CA THR A 19 -29.26 29.62 -8.98
C THR A 19 -29.07 31.14 -9.12
N ALA A 20 -29.91 31.81 -9.92
CA ALA A 20 -29.86 33.26 -10.07
C ALA A 20 -30.16 34.03 -8.77
N VAL A 21 -30.76 33.37 -7.78
CA VAL A 21 -31.27 34.01 -6.55
C VAL A 21 -30.68 33.39 -5.28
N ASP A 22 -30.23 32.13 -5.31
CA ASP A 22 -29.78 31.41 -4.11
C ASP A 22 -28.59 30.47 -4.36
N SER A 23 -27.91 30.05 -3.29
CA SER A 23 -26.88 29.01 -3.36
C SER A 23 -26.94 28.06 -2.18
N SER A 24 -26.88 26.76 -2.47
CA SER A 24 -26.80 25.70 -1.47
C SER A 24 -25.52 24.90 -1.66
N SER A 25 -24.98 24.33 -0.58
CA SER A 25 -23.78 23.50 -0.64
C SER A 25 -23.86 22.31 0.31
N GLY A 26 -23.34 21.17 -0.14
CA GLY A 26 -23.13 19.99 0.67
C GLY A 26 -21.65 19.60 0.66
N THR A 27 -21.18 18.96 1.73
CA THR A 27 -19.79 18.50 1.84
C THR A 27 -19.74 17.03 2.22
N ALA A 28 -18.75 16.30 1.70
CA ALA A 28 -18.45 14.92 2.05
C ALA A 28 -16.95 14.74 2.27
N VAL A 29 -16.57 13.81 3.15
CA VAL A 29 -15.17 13.42 3.34
C VAL A 29 -14.90 12.15 2.54
N VAL A 30 -13.89 12.20 1.68
CA VAL A 30 -13.44 11.05 0.89
C VAL A 30 -12.14 10.54 1.51
N LEU A 31 -12.14 9.27 1.90
CA LEU A 31 -10.97 8.56 2.42
C LEU A 31 -10.51 7.54 1.39
N VAL A 32 -9.30 7.69 0.88
CA VAL A 32 -8.71 6.78 -0.11
C VAL A 32 -7.76 5.84 0.60
N ARG A 33 -8.10 4.55 0.61
CA ARG A 33 -7.23 3.49 1.15
C ARG A 33 -6.45 2.84 0.01
N GLY A 34 -5.21 2.47 0.29
CA GLY A 34 -4.33 1.78 -0.66
C GLY A 34 -3.74 0.52 -0.05
N PRO A 35 -3.12 -0.33 -0.89
CA PRO A 35 -2.26 -1.38 -0.38
C PRO A 35 -1.14 -0.77 0.48
N PRO A 36 -0.64 -1.46 1.51
CA PRO A 36 0.49 -0.99 2.29
C PRO A 36 1.69 -0.63 1.41
N GLY A 37 2.53 0.28 1.89
CA GLY A 37 3.75 0.64 1.18
C GLY A 37 4.70 -0.55 1.00
N ALA A 38 5.77 -0.33 0.23
CA ALA A 38 6.87 -1.30 0.19
C ALA A 38 7.47 -1.46 1.60
N PRO A 39 7.76 -2.70 2.04
CA PRO A 39 8.57 -2.92 3.24
C PRO A 39 9.88 -2.15 3.13
N GLY A 40 10.47 -1.80 4.28
CA GLY A 40 11.78 -1.15 4.26
C GLY A 40 12.90 -2.12 3.93
N VAL A 41 14.11 -1.80 4.40
CA VAL A 41 15.30 -2.58 4.10
C VAL A 41 15.12 -4.01 4.63
N VAL A 42 15.33 -4.99 3.73
CA VAL A 42 15.39 -6.40 4.09
C VAL A 42 16.83 -6.74 4.45
N ILE A 43 17.02 -7.23 5.67
CA ILE A 43 18.30 -7.64 6.24
C ILE A 43 18.29 -9.16 6.33
N VAL A 44 19.41 -9.76 5.95
CA VAL A 44 19.67 -11.18 6.17
C VAL A 44 20.44 -11.31 7.48
N GLU A 45 19.85 -11.99 8.46
CA GLU A 45 20.45 -12.16 9.78
C GLU A 45 21.30 -13.43 9.86
N GLU A 46 20.71 -14.55 9.44
CA GLU A 46 21.37 -15.86 9.47
C GLU A 46 21.14 -16.58 8.15
N MET A 47 22.18 -17.25 7.66
CA MET A 47 22.12 -18.10 6.48
C MET A 47 22.75 -19.45 6.77
N SER A 48 21.99 -20.50 6.52
CA SER A 48 22.46 -21.88 6.45
C SER A 48 22.51 -22.33 4.99
N SER A 49 22.85 -23.60 4.77
CA SER A 49 22.88 -24.18 3.41
C SER A 49 21.51 -24.25 2.74
N HIS A 50 20.43 -24.31 3.52
CA HIS A 50 19.06 -24.46 3.01
C HIS A 50 18.03 -23.49 3.61
N THR A 51 18.42 -22.68 4.60
CA THR A 51 17.51 -21.77 5.31
C THR A 51 18.13 -20.39 5.45
N ALA A 52 17.30 -19.35 5.52
CA ALA A 52 17.74 -18.00 5.79
C ALA A 52 16.72 -17.30 6.70
N THR A 53 17.22 -16.54 7.66
CA THR A 53 16.43 -15.68 8.54
C THR A 53 16.50 -14.25 8.02
N LEU A 54 15.33 -13.66 7.77
CA LEU A 54 15.18 -12.32 7.22
C LEU A 54 14.46 -11.43 8.22
N SER A 55 14.94 -10.20 8.38
CA SER A 55 14.25 -9.14 9.10
C SER A 55 14.04 -7.92 8.21
N TRP A 56 12.95 -7.20 8.42
CA TRP A 56 12.65 -5.98 7.66
C TRP A 56 11.84 -5.02 8.51
N SER A 57 11.91 -3.73 8.20
CA SER A 57 11.04 -2.74 8.83
C SER A 57 9.65 -2.75 8.18
N PRO A 58 8.57 -2.59 8.97
CA PRO A 58 7.22 -2.51 8.44
C PRO A 58 7.07 -1.31 7.50
N SER A 59 6.12 -1.42 6.56
CA SER A 59 5.85 -0.34 5.62
C SER A 59 4.88 0.69 6.18
N GLN A 60 4.75 1.82 5.49
CA GLN A 60 3.73 2.80 5.83
C GLN A 60 2.34 2.22 5.54
N ASP A 61 1.50 2.21 6.58
CA ASP A 61 0.10 1.84 6.44
C ASP A 61 -0.63 2.92 5.64
N HIS A 62 -1.05 2.59 4.42
CA HIS A 62 -1.83 3.47 3.56
C HIS A 62 -3.32 3.45 3.95
N GLN A 63 -3.59 3.67 5.25
CA GLN A 63 -4.91 3.56 5.87
C GLN A 63 -5.52 2.15 5.74
N SER A 64 -4.66 1.16 5.51
CA SER A 64 -4.94 -0.26 5.54
C SER A 64 -3.76 -0.93 6.22
N PRO A 65 -3.97 -1.60 7.38
CA PRO A 65 -2.87 -2.24 8.10
C PRO A 65 -2.29 -3.40 7.30
N VAL A 66 -0.98 -3.66 7.46
CA VAL A 66 -0.35 -4.86 6.91
C VAL A 66 -0.88 -6.11 7.63
N THR A 67 -1.42 -7.06 6.87
CA THR A 67 -1.95 -8.34 7.40
C THR A 67 -1.03 -9.53 7.14
N ARG A 68 -0.20 -9.47 6.10
CA ARG A 68 0.70 -10.55 5.67
C ARG A 68 1.84 -10.00 4.81
N TYR A 69 2.99 -10.64 4.88
CA TYR A 69 4.10 -10.46 3.93
C TYR A 69 4.20 -11.67 3.02
N ASN A 70 4.39 -11.45 1.72
CA ASN A 70 4.72 -12.50 0.76
C ASN A 70 6.22 -12.45 0.50
N LEU A 71 6.93 -13.54 0.80
CA LEU A 71 8.35 -13.63 0.56
C LEU A 71 8.61 -14.16 -0.85
N GLN A 72 9.58 -13.55 -1.53
CA GLN A 72 10.07 -14.02 -2.80
C GLN A 72 11.59 -14.10 -2.79
N ALA A 73 12.14 -15.12 -3.44
CA ALA A 73 13.57 -15.28 -3.64
C ALA A 73 13.88 -15.43 -5.12
N ARG A 74 15.09 -15.01 -5.49
CA ARG A 74 15.62 -15.16 -6.85
C ARG A 74 17.03 -15.69 -6.77
N SER A 75 17.33 -16.73 -7.52
CA SER A 75 18.68 -17.25 -7.72
C SER A 75 19.12 -17.02 -9.17
N PRO A 76 20.42 -17.16 -9.49
CA PRO A 76 20.89 -17.13 -10.87
C PRO A 76 20.24 -18.19 -11.77
N TYR A 77 19.67 -19.23 -11.17
CA TYR A 77 19.05 -20.36 -11.87
C TYR A 77 17.53 -20.21 -12.02
N THR A 78 16.90 -19.24 -11.35
CA THR A 78 15.45 -19.04 -11.42
C THR A 78 15.09 -17.97 -12.45
N LEU A 79 14.06 -18.24 -13.24
CA LEU A 79 13.46 -17.23 -14.11
C LEU A 79 12.63 -16.26 -13.25
N GLY A 80 13.25 -15.15 -12.84
CA GLY A 80 12.62 -14.12 -12.03
C GLY A 80 12.42 -14.52 -10.56
N TRP A 81 11.53 -13.78 -9.88
CA TRP A 81 11.21 -13.95 -8.47
C TRP A 81 10.26 -15.12 -8.26
N GLN A 82 10.58 -16.00 -7.31
CA GLN A 82 9.79 -17.17 -6.94
C GLN A 82 9.24 -17.01 -5.54
N SER A 83 7.98 -17.40 -5.31
CA SER A 83 7.37 -17.35 -3.97
C SER A 83 8.03 -18.35 -3.04
N VAL A 84 8.34 -17.92 -1.81
CA VAL A 84 8.95 -18.76 -0.78
C VAL A 84 7.91 -19.05 0.31
N THR A 85 7.90 -20.28 0.81
CA THR A 85 7.07 -20.68 1.94
C THR A 85 7.87 -20.58 3.23
N THR A 86 7.34 -19.90 4.24
CA THR A 86 7.86 -19.92 5.61
C THR A 86 7.24 -21.10 6.35
N GLY A 87 8.08 -21.97 6.91
CA GLY A 87 7.65 -23.11 7.74
C GLY A 87 7.57 -22.75 9.22
#